data_AF-A0A0E3LM15-F1
#
_entry.id   AF-A0A0E3LM15-F1
#
_cell.length_a   1.000
_cell.length_b   1.000
_cell.length_c   1.000
_cell.angle_alpha   90.00
_cell.angle_beta   90.00
_cell.angle_gamma   90.00
#
_symmetry.space_group_name_H-M   'P 1'
#
loop_
_entity.id
_entity.type
_entity.pdbx_description
1 polymer ?
#
loop_
_entity_poly.entity_id
_entity_poly.type
_entity_poly.pdbx_seq_one_letter_code
_entity_poly.pdbx_strand_id
1 'polypeptide(L)' 'MTGKRTYYSKVDVEDEREKEMLSDVKEWFRYCRFCHYPTPEKYLENPTPIKINVVR' A
#
# COMPACT_ATOMS: atom_id res chain seq x y z
N MET A 1 -10.21 12.27 -19.97
CA MET A 1 -10.44 11.41 -18.79
C MET A 1 -11.40 12.15 -17.87
N THR A 2 -12.70 11.80 -17.91
CA THR A 2 -13.77 12.45 -17.13
C THR A 2 -14.15 11.54 -15.97
N GLY A 3 -13.40 11.60 -14.87
CA GLY A 3 -13.66 10.87 -13.63
C GLY A 3 -12.92 11.54 -12.47
N LYS A 4 -13.40 11.36 -11.24
CA LYS A 4 -12.72 11.91 -10.05
C LYS A 4 -11.41 11.15 -9.84
N ARG A 5 -10.38 11.84 -9.35
CA ARG A 5 -9.08 11.23 -9.01
C ARG A 5 -9.14 10.59 -7.63
N THR A 6 -8.60 9.38 -7.51
CA THR A 6 -8.38 8.72 -6.21
C THR A 6 -6.95 8.97 -5.77
N TYR A 7 -6.77 9.81 -4.74
CA TYR A 7 -5.45 10.12 -4.21
C TYR A 7 -5.09 9.18 -3.06
N TYR A 8 -3.84 8.77 -2.98
CA TYR A 8 -3.31 7.98 -1.88
C TYR A 8 -1.84 8.30 -1.64
N SER A 9 -1.38 8.12 -0.40
CA SER A 9 0.03 8.30 -0.04
C SER A 9 0.85 7.14 -0.58
N LYS A 10 1.92 7.46 -1.31
CA LYS A 10 2.99 6.53 -1.67
C LYS A 10 4.18 6.81 -0.76
N VAL A 11 4.45 5.85 0.12
CA VAL A 11 5.55 5.88 1.08
C VAL A 11 6.53 4.79 0.69
N ASP A 12 7.80 5.15 0.58
CA ASP A 12 8.89 4.21 0.28
C ASP A 12 9.71 4.03 1.57
N VAL A 13 9.68 2.85 2.17
CA VAL A 13 10.43 2.52 3.40
C VAL A 13 11.71 1.78 3.01
N GLU A 14 12.72 1.78 3.88
CA GLU A 14 13.91 0.94 3.68
C GLU A 14 13.53 -0.55 3.68
N ASP A 15 14.04 -1.29 2.68
CA ASP A 15 13.62 -2.65 2.33
C ASP A 15 13.71 -3.65 3.51
N GLU A 16 14.78 -3.60 4.30
CA GLU A 16 14.95 -4.51 5.45
C GLU A 16 13.93 -4.24 6.56
N ARG A 17 13.63 -2.97 6.84
CA ARG A 17 12.62 -2.60 7.84
C ARG A 17 11.21 -2.95 7.38
N GLU A 18 10.94 -2.80 6.09
CA GLU A 18 9.66 -3.20 5.50
C GLU A 18 9.43 -4.71 5.59
N LYS A 19 10.46 -5.53 5.30
CA LYS A 19 10.37 -7.00 5.39
C LYS A 19 10.08 -7.49 6.80
N GLU A 20 10.78 -6.97 7.81
CA GLU A 20 10.56 -7.32 9.21
C GLU A 20 9.11 -7.01 9.63
N MET A 21 8.64 -5.79 9.36
CA MET A 21 7.26 -5.41 9.67
C MET A 21 6.22 -6.28 8.94
N LEU A 22 6.44 -6.59 7.67
CA LEU A 22 5.53 -7.43 6.90
C LEU A 22 5.51 -8.88 7.40
N SER A 23 6.59 -9.37 7.99
CA SER A 23 6.63 -10.70 8.63
C SER A 23 5.68 -10.74 9.83
N ASP A 24 5.79 -9.77 10.73
CA ASP A 24 4.94 -9.69 11.92
C ASP A 24 3.46 -9.52 11.56
N VAL A 25 3.16 -8.68 10.57
CA VAL A 25 1.78 -8.48 10.11
C VAL A 25 1.22 -9.78 9.51
N LYS A 26 1.98 -10.50 8.68
CA LYS A 26 1.54 -11.79 8.14
C LYS A 26 1.26 -12.80 9.26
N GLU A 27 2.05 -12.77 10.32
CA GLU A 27 1.84 -13.60 11.50
C GLU A 27 0.55 -13.22 12.24
N TRP A 28 0.21 -11.94 12.37
CA TRP A 28 -1.07 -11.53 12.98
C TRP A 28 -2.28 -11.96 12.15
N PHE A 29 -2.11 -12.07 10.85
CA PHE A 29 -3.12 -12.57 9.92
C PHE A 29 -3.26 -14.11 9.93
N ARG A 30 -2.76 -14.84 10.94
CA ARG A 30 -2.86 -16.31 11.05
C ARG A 30 -4.23 -16.92 10.69
N TYR A 31 -5.33 -16.22 11.01
CA TYR A 31 -6.69 -16.70 10.75
C TYR A 31 -7.34 -16.17 9.46
N CYS A 32 -6.74 -15.18 8.80
CA CYS A 32 -7.25 -14.53 7.59
C CYS A 32 -6.16 -14.52 6.52
N ARG A 33 -6.44 -14.99 5.31
CA ARG A 33 -5.40 -14.99 4.25
C ARG A 33 -4.92 -13.57 3.93
N PHE A 34 -3.72 -13.21 4.37
CA PHE A 34 -3.09 -11.91 4.14
C PHE A 34 -3.08 -11.52 2.65
N CYS A 35 -2.94 -12.48 1.73
CA CYS A 35 -2.96 -12.22 0.29
C CYS A 35 -4.28 -11.63 -0.24
N HIS A 36 -5.39 -11.72 0.49
CA HIS A 36 -6.68 -11.13 0.12
C HIS A 36 -6.96 -9.79 0.80
N TYR A 37 -6.06 -9.33 1.68
CA TYR A 37 -6.24 -8.12 2.47
C TYR A 37 -5.96 -6.82 1.68
N PRO A 38 -4.86 -6.71 0.89
CA PRO A 38 -4.58 -5.49 0.13
C PRO A 38 -5.72 -5.17 -0.83
N THR A 39 -6.09 -3.88 -0.93
CA THR A 39 -7.07 -3.40 -1.91
C THR A 39 -6.50 -3.52 -3.33
N PRO A 40 -7.10 -4.33 -4.21
CA PRO A 40 -6.65 -4.44 -5.59
C PRO A 40 -6.84 -3.15 -6.40
N GLU A 41 -5.93 -2.88 -7.33
CA GLU A 41 -5.95 -1.66 -8.17
C GLU A 41 -7.24 -1.47 -8.98
N LYS A 42 -7.90 -2.57 -9.36
CA LYS A 42 -9.19 -2.54 -10.08
C LYS A 42 -10.31 -1.79 -9.35
N TYR A 43 -10.17 -1.55 -8.05
CA TYR A 43 -11.12 -0.77 -7.25
C TYR A 43 -10.79 0.73 -7.20
N LEU A 44 -9.64 1.16 -7.73
CA LEU A 44 -9.23 2.56 -7.73
C LEU A 44 -9.64 3.23 -9.05
N GLU A 45 -10.54 4.21 -8.98
CA GLU A 45 -10.88 5.05 -10.12
C GLU A 45 -9.84 6.19 -10.26
N ASN A 46 -9.15 6.26 -11.40
CA ASN A 46 -8.10 7.25 -11.69
C ASN A 46 -7.08 7.42 -10.54
N PRO A 47 -6.33 6.35 -10.17
CA PRO A 47 -5.38 6.38 -9.06
C PRO A 47 -4.29 7.43 -9.29
N THR A 48 -4.05 8.25 -8.27
CA THR A 48 -3.10 9.37 -8.30
C THR A 48 -2.22 9.32 -7.03
N PRO A 49 -1.08 8.61 -7.07
CA PRO A 49 -0.18 8.49 -5.92
C PRO A 49 0.48 9.83 -5.57
N ILE A 50 0.56 10.13 -4.27
CA ILE A 50 1.27 11.29 -3.71
C ILE A 50 2.54 10.76 -3.04
N LYS A 51 3.71 11.04 -3.60
CA LYS A 51 5.00 10.65 -2.98
C LYS A 51 5.27 11.51 -1.75
N ILE A 52 5.49 10.87 -0.59
CA ILE A 52 5.71 11.57 0.68
C ILE A 52 7.20 11.76 0.99
N ASN A 53 8.04 10.80 0.61
CA ASN A 53 9.47 10.78 0.96
C ASN A 53 10.34 11.53 -0.05
N VAL A 54 9.87 12.70 -0.51
CA VAL A 54 10.68 13.58 -1.35
C VAL A 54 11.69 14.26 -0.43
N VAL A 55 12.91 13.72 -0.40
CA VAL A 55 14.07 14.42 0.17
C VAL A 55 14.10 15.82 -0.44
N ARG A 56 14.01 16.85 0.39
CA ARG A 56 14.31 18.23 -0.01
C ARG A 56 15.82 18.41 -0.10
#